data_AF-A0A2E4R6P5-F1
#
_entry.id   AF-A0A2E4R6P5-F1
#
_cell.length_a   1.000
_cell.length_b   1.000
_cell.length_c   1.000
_cell.angle_alpha   90.00
_cell.angle_beta   90.00
_cell.angle_gamma   90.00
#
_symmetry.space_group_name_H-M   'P 1'
#
loop_
_entity.id
_entity.type
_entity.pdbx_description
1 polymer ?
#
loop_
_entity_poly.entity_id
_entity_poly.type
_entity_poly.pdbx_seq_one_letter_code
_entity_poly.pdbx_strand_id
1 'polypeptide(L)'
;MTNTQMINHRNLGRQILAARTIARLTRIQLAKQVHLAHATLKRAEEGDELVPEEILARICRALEGLGFEFPHGTWTTNLAFHHEQDMAFFGMTIDNSMPGWVRRIYPRTFDLSSLIHDLNACGIRIDNVERLIDLCKISPKSWPETLAQIAREGQKFGIRFLWSDESLDTQWIPHILKGYLFSPEVVNALMQNILTPDAHTD
;
A
#
# COMPACT_ATOMS: atom_id res chain seq x y z
N MET A 1 18.00 6.82 -17.89
CA MET A 1 17.18 5.71 -18.40
C MET A 1 15.87 5.72 -17.63
N THR A 2 14.80 6.19 -18.27
CA THR A 2 13.46 6.32 -17.69
C THR A 2 12.89 4.92 -17.48
N ASN A 3 12.91 4.43 -16.25
CA ASN A 3 12.18 3.24 -15.88
C ASN A 3 10.69 3.61 -15.97
N THR A 4 10.07 3.39 -17.12
CA THR A 4 8.63 3.59 -17.34
C THR A 4 7.91 2.55 -16.50
N GLN A 5 7.75 2.88 -15.23
CA GLN A 5 7.18 2.03 -14.22
C GLN A 5 5.69 1.81 -14.56
N MET A 6 5.37 0.60 -15.02
CA MET A 6 4.07 0.17 -15.56
C MET A 6 3.08 -0.18 -14.45
N ILE A 7 1.79 -0.05 -14.77
CA ILE A 7 0.66 -0.55 -13.97
C ILE A 7 0.88 -2.03 -13.65
N ASN A 8 0.80 -2.42 -12.37
CA ASN A 8 0.83 -3.84 -12.00
C ASN A 8 -0.59 -4.42 -12.12
N HIS A 9 -0.89 -5.01 -13.28
CA HIS A 9 -2.21 -5.53 -13.62
C HIS A 9 -2.69 -6.61 -12.64
N ARG A 10 -1.79 -7.45 -12.12
CA ARG A 10 -2.13 -8.53 -11.18
C ARG A 10 -2.63 -7.98 -9.85
N ASN A 11 -1.91 -7.01 -9.29
CA ASN A 11 -2.32 -6.36 -8.05
C ASN A 11 -3.59 -5.55 -8.25
N LEU A 12 -3.68 -4.81 -9.35
CA LEU A 12 -4.88 -4.06 -9.70
C LEU A 12 -6.10 -4.97 -9.84
N GLY A 13 -5.98 -6.13 -10.50
CA GLY A 13 -7.09 -7.08 -10.62
C GLY A 13 -7.58 -7.59 -9.27
N ARG A 14 -6.67 -7.90 -8.35
CA ARG A 14 -6.99 -8.26 -6.96
C ARG A 14 -7.68 -7.13 -6.22
N GLN A 15 -7.20 -5.89 -6.37
CA GLN A 15 -7.82 -4.71 -5.78
C GLN A 15 -9.25 -4.52 -6.34
N ILE A 16 -9.45 -4.57 -7.66
CA ILE A 16 -10.78 -4.43 -8.29
C ILE A 16 -11.74 -5.51 -7.75
N LEU A 17 -11.29 -6.76 -7.69
CA LEU A 17 -12.06 -7.87 -7.16
C LEU A 17 -12.45 -7.64 -5.69
N ALA A 18 -11.50 -7.25 -4.85
CA ALA A 18 -11.70 -6.98 -3.44
C ALA A 18 -12.69 -5.82 -3.23
N ALA A 19 -12.45 -4.67 -3.87
CA ALA A 19 -13.31 -3.50 -3.79
C ALA A 19 -14.75 -3.83 -4.22
N ARG A 20 -14.91 -4.50 -5.36
CA ARG A 20 -16.24 -4.93 -5.83
C ARG A 20 -16.96 -5.81 -4.82
N THR A 21 -16.24 -6.75 -4.23
CA THR A 21 -16.79 -7.70 -3.25
C THR A 21 -17.18 -7.01 -1.95
N ILE A 22 -16.34 -6.11 -1.44
CA ILE A 22 -16.62 -5.28 -0.26
C ILE A 22 -17.84 -4.39 -0.49
N ALA A 23 -17.96 -3.79 -1.67
CA ALA A 23 -19.12 -3.01 -2.09
C ALA A 23 -20.40 -3.85 -2.32
N ARG A 24 -20.33 -5.18 -2.18
CA ARG A 24 -21.42 -6.13 -2.44
C ARG A 24 -21.98 -6.02 -3.86
N LEU A 25 -21.14 -5.64 -4.81
CA LEU A 25 -21.51 -5.56 -6.22
C LEU A 25 -21.24 -6.90 -6.91
N THR A 26 -22.22 -7.39 -7.66
CA THR A 26 -21.95 -8.41 -8.67
C THR A 26 -21.08 -7.82 -9.77
N ARG A 27 -20.32 -8.67 -10.47
CA ARG A 27 -19.54 -8.24 -11.63
C ARG A 27 -20.43 -7.60 -12.71
N ILE A 28 -21.67 -8.06 -12.88
CA ILE A 28 -22.61 -7.45 -13.83
C ILE A 28 -22.98 -6.02 -13.39
N GLN A 29 -23.23 -5.79 -12.10
CA GLN A 29 -23.59 -4.46 -11.60
C GLN A 29 -22.45 -3.46 -11.78
N LEU A 30 -21.21 -3.82 -11.41
CA LEU A 30 -20.07 -2.94 -11.63
C LEU A 30 -19.85 -2.70 -13.13
N ALA A 31 -19.88 -3.74 -13.97
CA ALA A 31 -19.73 -3.60 -15.42
C ALA A 31 -20.78 -2.65 -16.02
N LYS A 32 -22.03 -2.70 -15.55
CA LYS A 32 -23.08 -1.75 -15.95
C LYS A 32 -22.75 -0.32 -15.52
N GLN A 33 -22.32 -0.12 -14.26
CA GLN A 33 -21.95 1.21 -13.75
C GLN A 33 -20.83 1.86 -14.57
N VAL A 34 -19.84 1.07 -14.99
CA VAL A 34 -18.74 1.58 -15.81
C VAL A 34 -18.99 1.45 -17.31
N HIS A 35 -20.19 1.08 -17.77
CA HIS A 35 -20.54 0.88 -19.18
C HIS A 35 -19.56 -0.05 -19.93
N LEU A 36 -19.26 -1.21 -19.36
CA LEU A 36 -18.38 -2.24 -19.92
C LEU A 36 -19.11 -3.56 -20.14
N ALA A 37 -18.57 -4.38 -21.04
CA ALA A 37 -18.97 -5.78 -21.16
C ALA A 37 -18.52 -6.57 -19.92
N HIS A 38 -19.33 -7.54 -19.50
CA HIS A 38 -19.03 -8.41 -18.36
C HIS A 38 -17.69 -9.16 -18.51
N ALA A 39 -17.39 -9.62 -19.72
CA ALA A 39 -16.13 -10.31 -20.03
C ALA A 39 -14.91 -9.40 -19.83
N THR A 40 -15.03 -8.11 -20.16
CA THR A 40 -13.95 -7.13 -19.96
C THR A 40 -13.65 -6.92 -18.49
N LEU A 41 -14.69 -6.79 -17.64
CA LEU A 41 -14.48 -6.64 -16.21
C LEU A 41 -13.90 -7.92 -15.58
N LYS A 42 -14.30 -9.10 -16.06
CA LYS A 42 -13.71 -10.38 -15.62
C LYS A 42 -12.20 -10.40 -15.89
N ARG A 43 -11.79 -10.05 -17.12
CA ARG A 43 -10.38 -9.97 -17.51
C ARG A 43 -9.60 -8.96 -16.66
N ALA A 44 -10.21 -7.81 -16.35
CA ALA A 44 -9.60 -6.82 -15.47
C ALA A 44 -9.39 -7.38 -14.04
N GLU A 45 -10.38 -8.06 -13.47
CA GLU A 45 -10.25 -8.73 -12.15
C GLU A 45 -9.19 -9.85 -12.15
N GLU A 46 -8.99 -10.52 -13.28
CA GLU A 46 -7.96 -11.55 -13.47
C GLU A 46 -6.55 -10.96 -13.67
N GLY A 47 -6.43 -9.63 -13.81
CA GLY A 47 -5.17 -8.94 -14.03
C GLY A 47 -4.61 -9.11 -15.44
N ASP A 48 -5.48 -9.23 -16.44
CA ASP A 48 -5.08 -9.34 -17.84
C ASP A 48 -4.43 -8.03 -18.36
N GLU A 49 -3.19 -8.14 -18.82
CA GLU A 49 -2.38 -7.03 -19.36
C GLU A 49 -2.93 -6.44 -20.67
N LEU A 50 -3.78 -7.19 -21.37
CA LEU A 50 -4.40 -6.75 -22.62
C LEU A 50 -5.65 -5.89 -22.39
N VAL A 51 -6.08 -5.69 -21.14
CA VAL A 51 -7.17 -4.75 -20.84
C VAL A 51 -6.65 -3.32 -20.98
N PRO A 52 -7.25 -2.48 -21.83
CA PRO A 52 -6.74 -1.13 -22.08
C PRO A 52 -6.74 -0.25 -20.82
N GLU A 53 -5.71 0.59 -20.68
CA GLU A 53 -5.55 1.49 -19.53
C GLU A 53 -6.78 2.39 -19.30
N GLU A 54 -7.40 2.93 -20.35
CA GLU A 54 -8.62 3.74 -20.25
C GLU A 54 -9.76 2.99 -19.54
N ILE A 55 -9.88 1.68 -19.81
CA ILE A 55 -10.89 0.83 -19.19
C ILE A 55 -10.59 0.63 -17.71
N LEU A 56 -9.32 0.37 -17.37
CA LEU A 56 -8.86 0.26 -16.00
C LEU A 56 -9.06 1.56 -15.23
N ALA A 57 -8.78 2.71 -15.84
CA ALA A 57 -9.01 4.04 -15.27
C ALA A 57 -10.49 4.25 -14.94
N ARG A 58 -11.40 3.91 -15.86
CA ARG A 58 -12.85 3.99 -15.63
C ARG A 58 -13.29 3.10 -14.45
N ILE A 59 -12.75 1.89 -14.34
CA ILE A 59 -13.02 0.99 -13.21
C ILE A 59 -12.53 1.61 -11.90
N CYS A 60 -11.27 2.06 -11.86
CA CYS A 60 -10.70 2.70 -10.68
C CYS A 60 -11.51 3.93 -10.24
N ARG A 61 -11.93 4.78 -11.19
CA ARG A 61 -12.77 5.95 -10.88
C ARG A 61 -14.14 5.60 -10.30
N ALA A 62 -14.78 4.55 -10.82
CA ALA A 62 -16.05 4.10 -10.26
C ALA A 62 -15.88 3.56 -8.84
N LEU A 63 -14.83 2.78 -8.58
CA LEU A 63 -14.52 2.28 -7.24
C LEU A 63 -14.14 3.41 -6.28
N GLU A 64 -13.34 4.38 -6.71
CA GLU A 64 -13.07 5.60 -5.95
C GLU A 64 -14.35 6.38 -5.63
N GLY A 65 -15.30 6.40 -6.57
CA GLY A 65 -16.65 6.94 -6.39
C GLY A 65 -17.48 6.24 -5.32
N LEU A 66 -17.12 5.01 -4.95
CA LEU A 66 -17.75 4.24 -3.86
C LEU A 66 -17.00 4.37 -2.53
N GLY A 67 -15.93 5.17 -2.47
CA GLY A 67 -15.13 5.37 -1.26
C GLY A 67 -13.86 4.53 -1.17
N PHE A 68 -13.51 3.76 -2.21
CA PHE A 68 -12.24 3.03 -2.22
C PHE A 68 -11.05 3.94 -2.53
N GLU A 69 -9.96 3.76 -1.80
CA GLU A 69 -8.69 4.41 -2.06
C GLU A 69 -7.63 3.36 -2.40
N PHE A 70 -6.75 3.69 -3.34
CA PHE A 70 -5.58 2.91 -3.74
C PHE A 70 -4.32 3.53 -3.10
N PRO A 71 -3.96 3.22 -1.84
CA PRO A 71 -3.06 4.06 -1.04
C PRO A 71 -1.63 4.12 -1.56
N HIS A 72 -1.22 3.06 -2.25
CA HIS A 72 0.08 2.91 -2.89
C HIS A 72 -0.06 2.60 -4.38
N GLY A 73 -1.17 3.03 -4.99
CA GLY A 73 -1.49 2.72 -6.37
C GLY A 73 -1.60 1.21 -6.62
N THR A 74 -1.08 0.74 -7.76
CA THR A 74 -1.12 -0.69 -8.13
C THR A 74 0.09 -1.49 -7.65
N TRP A 75 1.06 -0.84 -7.00
CA TRP A 75 2.26 -1.47 -6.47
C TRP A 75 1.99 -2.53 -5.41
N THR A 76 0.90 -2.38 -4.67
CA THR A 76 0.49 -3.32 -3.61
C THR A 76 -0.94 -3.77 -3.87
N THR A 77 -1.42 -4.75 -3.12
CA THR A 77 -2.83 -5.14 -3.12
C THR A 77 -3.68 -4.34 -2.13
N ASN A 78 -3.11 -3.32 -1.49
CA ASN A 78 -3.77 -2.59 -0.42
C ASN A 78 -4.90 -1.73 -0.97
N LEU A 79 -6.01 -1.72 -0.24
CA LEU A 79 -7.15 -0.85 -0.44
C LEU A 79 -7.57 -0.29 0.90
N ALA A 80 -7.90 0.99 0.93
CA ALA A 80 -8.63 1.58 2.04
C ALA A 80 -10.07 1.87 1.61
N PHE A 81 -10.98 1.91 2.57
CA PHE A 81 -12.37 2.27 2.35
C PHE A 81 -12.73 3.43 3.27
N HIS A 82 -13.37 4.44 2.70
CA HIS A 82 -13.76 5.67 3.37
C HIS A 82 -15.27 5.80 3.37
N HIS A 83 -15.84 6.16 4.52
CA HIS A 83 -17.27 6.41 4.63
C HIS A 83 -17.63 7.73 3.96
N GLU A 84 -18.91 7.92 3.60
CA GLU A 84 -19.39 9.10 2.86
C GLU A 84 -19.00 10.44 3.50
N GLN A 85 -18.85 10.48 4.83
CA GLN A 85 -18.44 11.66 5.57
C GLN A 85 -16.97 12.06 5.29
N ASP A 86 -16.09 11.06 5.16
CA ASP A 86 -14.68 11.24 4.83
C ASP A 86 -14.48 11.50 3.33
N MET A 87 -15.42 11.00 2.51
CA MET A 87 -15.40 11.18 1.06
C MET A 87 -15.47 12.65 0.60
N ALA A 88 -15.97 13.55 1.45
CA ALA A 88 -16.03 14.98 1.17
C ALA A 88 -14.65 15.65 1.13
N PHE A 89 -13.64 15.05 1.76
CA PHE A 89 -12.29 15.59 1.90
C PHE A 89 -11.29 14.67 1.22
N PHE A 90 -11.18 14.74 -0.11
CA PHE A 90 -10.14 14.03 -0.85
C PHE A 90 -9.22 15.00 -1.61
N GLY A 91 -7.94 14.64 -1.68
CA GLY A 91 -7.00 15.19 -2.64
C GLY A 91 -6.89 14.29 -3.87
N MET A 92 -6.41 14.85 -4.97
CA MET A 92 -5.93 14.07 -6.11
C MET A 92 -4.41 14.20 -6.21
N THR A 93 -3.74 13.09 -6.47
CA THR A 93 -2.29 13.07 -6.68
C THR A 93 -1.95 12.34 -7.97
N ILE A 94 -0.80 12.70 -8.55
CA ILE A 94 -0.23 12.03 -9.72
C ILE A 94 0.49 10.77 -9.25
N ASP A 95 0.15 9.64 -9.85
CA ASP A 95 0.76 8.33 -9.57
C ASP A 95 0.87 7.54 -10.87
N ASN A 96 2.10 7.28 -11.32
CA ASN A 96 2.38 6.58 -12.58
C ASN A 96 2.00 5.09 -12.55
N SER A 97 1.78 4.51 -11.37
CA SER A 97 1.31 3.13 -11.25
C SER A 97 -0.18 3.00 -11.47
N MET A 98 -0.91 4.12 -11.47
CA MET A 98 -2.36 4.11 -11.58
C MET A 98 -2.80 4.28 -13.03
N PRO A 99 -3.81 3.52 -13.48
CA PRO A 99 -4.48 3.82 -14.74
C PRO A 99 -4.98 5.26 -14.79
N GLY A 100 -4.63 5.99 -15.84
CA GLY A 100 -4.96 7.42 -15.96
C GLY A 100 -4.06 8.34 -15.13
N TRP A 101 -3.02 7.81 -14.49
CA TRP A 101 -1.90 8.54 -13.85
C TRP A 101 -2.27 9.35 -12.62
N VAL A 102 -3.47 9.15 -12.08
CA VAL A 102 -3.96 9.88 -10.93
C VAL A 102 -4.82 9.00 -10.04
N ARG A 103 -4.78 9.27 -8.73
CA ARG A 103 -5.62 8.61 -7.73
C ARG A 103 -6.10 9.57 -6.67
N ARG A 104 -7.19 9.20 -5.99
CA ARG A 104 -7.64 9.88 -4.78
C ARG A 104 -6.75 9.51 -3.60
N ILE A 105 -6.52 10.49 -2.74
CA ILE A 105 -5.90 10.33 -1.44
C ILE A 105 -6.79 11.00 -0.40
N TYR A 106 -6.90 10.37 0.77
CA TYR A 106 -7.69 10.87 1.88
C TYR A 106 -6.76 11.33 3.01
N PRO A 107 -7.17 12.30 3.83
CA PRO A 107 -6.45 12.65 5.04
C PRO A 107 -6.23 11.41 5.90
N ARG A 108 -4.98 11.17 6.30
CA ARG A 108 -4.60 10.09 7.21
C ARG A 108 -3.82 10.64 8.36
N THR A 109 -3.99 10.01 9.52
CA THR A 109 -3.02 10.11 10.60
C THR A 109 -1.84 9.20 10.25
N PHE A 110 -0.74 9.80 9.77
CA PHE A 110 0.52 9.10 9.55
C PHE A 110 1.24 8.92 10.90
N ASP A 111 0.63 8.12 11.78
CA ASP A 111 1.21 7.73 13.05
C ASP A 111 1.90 6.35 12.97
N LEU A 112 2.51 5.93 14.07
CA LEU A 112 3.20 4.64 14.16
C LEU A 112 2.25 3.45 13.92
N SER A 113 1.00 3.54 14.35
CA SER A 113 0.04 2.43 14.20
C SER A 113 -0.32 2.24 12.74
N SER A 114 -0.54 3.33 12.01
CA SER A 114 -0.74 3.32 10.56
C SER A 114 0.46 2.70 9.84
N LEU A 115 1.69 3.05 10.24
CA LEU A 115 2.89 2.48 9.62
C LEU A 115 2.96 0.97 9.83
N ILE A 116 2.73 0.50 11.05
CA ILE A 116 2.76 -0.94 11.38
C ILE A 116 1.71 -1.66 10.53
N HIS A 117 0.51 -1.09 10.39
CA HIS A 117 -0.55 -1.65 9.56
C HIS A 117 -0.14 -1.74 8.08
N ASP A 118 0.39 -0.65 7.51
CA ASP A 118 0.80 -0.60 6.10
C ASP A 118 1.95 -1.57 5.81
N LEU A 119 2.94 -1.68 6.72
CA LEU A 119 4.03 -2.63 6.61
C LEU A 119 3.51 -4.08 6.66
N ASN A 120 2.61 -4.39 7.58
CA ASN A 120 2.02 -5.72 7.71
C ASN A 120 1.16 -6.10 6.49
N ALA A 121 0.39 -5.15 5.94
CA ALA A 121 -0.39 -5.36 4.73
C ALA A 121 0.49 -5.67 3.49
N CYS A 122 1.75 -5.24 3.52
CA CYS A 122 2.75 -5.57 2.51
C CYS A 122 3.64 -6.76 2.87
N GLY A 123 3.23 -7.52 3.89
CA GLY A 123 3.88 -8.76 4.28
C GLY A 123 5.11 -8.59 5.18
N ILE A 124 5.31 -7.40 5.77
CA ILE A 124 6.36 -7.15 6.75
C ILE A 124 5.77 -7.25 8.15
N ARG A 125 6.13 -8.31 8.87
CA ARG A 125 5.81 -8.50 10.27
C ARG A 125 6.89 -7.85 11.13
N ILE A 126 6.47 -7.12 12.16
CA ILE A 126 7.40 -6.61 13.17
C ILE A 126 7.31 -7.54 14.39
N ASP A 127 8.42 -8.18 14.74
CA ASP A 127 8.56 -8.93 15.99
C ASP A 127 8.64 -7.94 17.16
N ASN A 128 7.92 -8.23 18.24
CA ASN A 128 7.83 -7.39 19.44
C ASN A 128 7.24 -5.97 19.20
N VAL A 129 6.15 -5.88 18.42
CA VAL A 129 5.42 -4.62 18.12
C VAL A 129 5.08 -3.81 19.36
N GLU A 130 4.63 -4.46 20.44
CA GLU A 130 4.21 -3.76 21.67
C GLU A 130 5.38 -2.95 22.25
N ARG A 131 6.57 -3.54 22.30
CA ARG A 131 7.78 -2.86 22.75
C ARG A 131 8.18 -1.70 21.84
N LEU A 132 8.02 -1.85 20.52
CA LEU A 132 8.23 -0.74 19.58
C LEU A 132 7.30 0.44 19.87
N ILE A 133 6.00 0.14 20.08
CA ILE A 133 5.00 1.14 20.43
C ILE A 133 5.37 1.86 21.73
N ASP A 134 5.76 1.12 22.76
CA ASP A 134 6.15 1.70 24.05
C ASP A 134 7.39 2.58 23.95
N LEU A 135 8.43 2.13 23.24
CA LEU A 135 9.63 2.93 23.02
C LEU A 135 9.32 4.23 22.28
N CYS A 136 8.48 4.19 21.24
CA CYS A 136 8.06 5.38 20.51
C CYS A 136 7.18 6.34 21.33
N LYS A 137 6.44 5.84 22.34
CA LYS A 137 5.62 6.68 23.24
C LYS A 137 6.45 7.33 24.35
N ILE A 138 7.43 6.62 24.89
CA ILE A 138 8.23 7.05 26.06
C ILE A 138 9.45 7.89 25.63
N SER A 139 9.92 7.70 24.39
CA SER A 139 11.07 8.44 23.86
C SER A 139 10.81 9.96 23.84
N PRO A 140 11.81 10.78 24.22
CA PRO A 140 11.73 12.23 24.08
C PRO A 140 11.82 12.70 22.62
N LYS A 141 12.20 11.82 21.69
CA LYS A 141 12.26 12.10 20.25
C LYS A 141 10.91 11.80 19.60
N SER A 142 10.70 12.36 18.42
CA SER A 142 9.55 11.99 17.59
C SER A 142 9.55 10.47 17.30
N TRP A 143 8.36 9.90 17.09
CA TRP A 143 8.25 8.47 16.77
C TRP A 143 9.05 8.08 15.51
N PRO A 144 9.15 8.91 14.43
CA PRO A 144 9.99 8.62 13.26
C PRO A 144 11.47 8.52 13.61
N GLU A 145 11.98 9.45 14.42
CA GLU A 145 13.38 9.46 14.84
C GLU A 145 13.71 8.28 15.76
N THR A 146 12.78 7.94 16.65
CA THR A 146 12.90 6.79 17.55
C THR A 146 12.92 5.48 16.75
N LEU A 147 12.03 5.34 15.77
CA LEU A 147 12.00 4.21 14.85
C LEU A 147 13.29 4.12 14.03
N ALA A 148 13.80 5.24 13.53
CA ALA A 148 15.06 5.29 12.78
C ALA A 148 16.25 4.85 13.65
N GLN A 149 16.27 5.27 14.92
CA GLN A 149 17.28 4.84 15.88
C GLN A 149 17.19 3.33 16.15
N ILE A 150 15.98 2.82 16.42
CA ILE A 150 15.75 1.38 16.63
C ILE A 150 16.16 0.58 15.40
N ALA A 151 15.82 1.05 14.20
CA ALA A 151 16.27 0.42 12.96
C ALA A 151 17.81 0.40 12.91
N ARG A 152 18.50 1.52 13.05
CA ARG A 152 19.98 1.54 13.00
C ARG A 152 20.65 0.67 14.06
N GLU A 153 20.07 0.61 15.26
CA GLU A 153 20.62 -0.13 16.40
C GLU A 153 20.28 -1.63 16.38
N GLY A 154 19.29 -2.05 15.57
CA GLY A 154 18.89 -3.43 15.39
C GLY A 154 18.45 -4.11 16.69
N GLN A 155 19.05 -5.28 16.98
CA GLN A 155 18.64 -6.19 18.04
C GLN A 155 18.77 -5.67 19.48
N LYS A 156 19.39 -4.51 19.74
CA LYS A 156 19.53 -3.97 21.11
C LYS A 156 18.21 -3.84 21.86
N PHE A 157 17.11 -3.69 21.13
CA PHE A 157 15.76 -3.59 21.69
C PHE A 157 14.90 -4.83 21.49
N GLY A 158 15.42 -5.89 20.87
CA GLY A 158 14.67 -7.11 20.57
C GLY A 158 13.49 -6.89 19.62
N ILE A 159 13.58 -5.88 18.74
CA ILE A 159 12.59 -5.57 17.69
C ILE A 159 13.19 -6.03 16.36
N ARG A 160 12.43 -6.79 15.57
CA ARG A 160 12.89 -7.32 14.27
C ARG A 160 11.84 -7.09 13.20
N PHE A 161 12.27 -6.78 11.98
CA PHE A 161 11.39 -6.67 10.82
C PHE A 161 11.58 -7.95 9.99
N LEU A 162 10.51 -8.71 9.84
CA LEU A 162 10.52 -10.06 9.26
C LEU A 162 9.54 -10.12 8.09
N TRP A 163 9.89 -10.84 7.04
CA TRP A 163 8.95 -11.15 5.96
C TRP A 163 8.00 -12.28 6.37
N SER A 164 6.73 -12.13 5.99
CA SER A 164 5.68 -13.13 6.27
C SER A 164 5.61 -14.25 5.23
N ASP A 165 6.07 -13.99 4.00
CA ASP A 165 6.17 -14.96 2.89
C ASP A 165 7.55 -14.85 2.22
N GLU A 166 8.14 -15.99 1.85
CA GLU A 166 9.50 -16.10 1.29
C GLU A 166 9.69 -15.44 -0.09
N SER A 167 8.62 -14.94 -0.73
CA SER A 167 8.72 -14.23 -2.00
C SER A 167 9.14 -12.77 -1.80
N LEU A 168 10.44 -12.52 -1.92
CA LEU A 168 11.06 -11.19 -1.92
C LEU A 168 10.58 -10.33 -3.09
N ASP A 169 9.48 -9.60 -2.92
CA ASP A 169 9.18 -8.44 -3.77
C ASP A 169 9.25 -7.14 -2.96
N THR A 170 10.49 -6.68 -2.80
CA THR A 170 10.87 -5.55 -1.94
C THR A 170 10.70 -4.20 -2.63
N GLN A 171 10.31 -4.21 -3.91
CA GLN A 171 10.25 -3.02 -4.77
C GLN A 171 9.22 -1.99 -4.27
N TRP A 172 8.24 -2.43 -3.48
CA TRP A 172 7.10 -1.62 -3.05
C TRP A 172 7.31 -0.87 -1.73
N ILE A 173 8.28 -1.27 -0.91
CA ILE A 173 8.49 -0.70 0.44
C ILE A 173 8.78 0.82 0.39
N PRO A 174 9.64 1.33 -0.52
CA PRO A 174 9.88 2.76 -0.60
C PRO A 174 8.61 3.56 -0.90
N HIS A 175 7.65 2.98 -1.63
CA HIS A 175 6.38 3.64 -1.95
C HIS A 175 5.45 3.77 -0.74
N ILE A 176 5.53 2.83 0.20
CA ILE A 176 4.81 2.89 1.48
C ILE A 176 5.44 3.96 2.37
N LEU A 177 6.75 3.87 2.56
CA LEU A 177 7.51 4.78 3.43
C LEU A 177 7.44 6.24 2.95
N LYS A 178 7.27 6.48 1.65
CA LYS A 178 7.07 7.83 1.07
C LYS A 178 5.85 8.54 1.67
N GLY A 179 4.79 7.82 2.05
CA GLY A 179 3.60 8.41 2.68
C GLY A 179 3.88 9.03 4.05
N TYR A 180 4.89 8.53 4.76
CA TYR A 180 5.25 8.96 6.11
C TYR A 180 6.26 10.11 6.15
N LEU A 181 6.65 10.65 4.99
CA LEU A 181 7.57 11.79 4.84
C LEU A 181 8.90 11.61 5.60
N PHE A 182 9.37 10.36 5.73
CA PHE A 182 10.65 10.06 6.35
C PHE A 182 11.80 10.68 5.57
N SER A 183 12.86 11.10 6.28
CA SER A 183 14.09 11.52 5.62
C SER A 183 14.76 10.32 4.92
N PRO A 184 15.55 10.54 3.86
CA PRO A 184 16.24 9.46 3.15
C PRO A 184 17.07 8.56 4.07
N GLU A 185 17.67 9.12 5.12
CA GLU A 185 18.46 8.37 6.11
C GLU A 185 17.60 7.39 6.91
N VAL A 186 16.36 7.77 7.24
CA VAL A 186 15.41 6.90 7.95
C VAL A 186 14.92 5.79 7.04
N VAL A 187 14.56 6.12 5.79
CA VAL A 187 14.16 5.13 4.78
C VAL A 187 15.26 4.11 4.56
N ASN A 188 16.51 4.55 4.39
CA ASN A 188 17.65 3.64 4.19
C ASN A 188 17.89 2.72 5.39
N ALA A 189 17.82 3.23 6.62
CA ALA A 189 17.99 2.42 7.83
C ALA A 189 16.88 1.37 7.98
N LEU A 190 15.64 1.73 7.69
CA LEU A 190 14.51 0.79 7.69
C LEU A 190 14.68 -0.27 6.60
N MET A 191 15.00 0.15 5.37
CA MET A 191 15.24 -0.77 4.25
C MET A 191 16.37 -1.74 4.57
N GLN A 192 17.47 -1.31 5.18
CA GLN A 192 18.55 -2.20 5.60
C GLN A 192 18.08 -3.29 6.57
N ASN A 193 17.26 -2.96 7.58
CA ASN A 193 16.75 -3.96 8.53
C ASN A 193 15.70 -4.88 7.92
N ILE A 194 14.91 -4.38 6.98
CA ILE A 194 13.88 -5.17 6.31
C ILE A 194 14.52 -6.12 5.28
N LEU A 195 15.56 -5.67 4.56
CA LEU A 195 16.23 -6.42 3.49
C LEU A 195 17.30 -7.40 3.96
N THR A 196 17.77 -7.26 5.20
CA THR A 196 18.79 -8.15 5.77
C THR A 196 18.09 -9.07 6.77
N PRO A 197 17.44 -10.18 6.34
CA PRO A 197 17.14 -11.25 7.28
C PRO A 197 18.48 -11.81 7.73
N ASP A 198 18.85 -11.56 8.99
CA ASP A 198 20.15 -12.00 9.46
C ASP A 198 20.25 -13.53 9.45
N ALA A 199 21.42 -13.98 8.97
CA ALA A 199 21.87 -15.34 8.93
C ALA A 199 21.61 -16.07 10.26
N HIS A 200 21.21 -17.34 10.16
CA HIS A 200 21.13 -18.26 11.27
C HIS A 200 22.38 -18.11 12.16
N THR A 201 22.18 -17.49 13.31
CA THR A 201 23.09 -17.65 14.44
C THR A 201 22.55 -18.85 15.19
N ASP A 202 23.22 -19.98 14.95
CA ASP A 202 23.10 -21.22 15.72
C ASP A 202 23.31 -20.99 17.23
#